data_AF-A0A843TTG0-F1
#
_entry.id   AF-A0A843TTG0-F1
#
_cell.length_a   1.000
_cell.length_b   1.000
_cell.length_c   1.000
_cell.angle_alpha   90.00
_cell.angle_beta   90.00
_cell.angle_gamma   90.00
#
_symmetry.space_group_name_H-M   'P 1'
#
loop_
_entity.id
_entity.type
_entity.pdbx_description
1 polymer ?
#
loop_
_entity_poly.entity_id
_entity_poly.type
_entity_poly.pdbx_seq_one_letter_code
_entity_poly.pdbx_strand_id
1 'polypeptide(L)'
;MAASDGGHYLAKSVLRGGAVLQAVYGRLRSPSSLDIVFGKETSIELLIIEEDGTLQSVCEQNVFGIIKDLSILRWNEKLQVSAQQTQGKDLLVILSDSGKLTFLAFCSEMHRIKIPLGRDEV
;
A
#
# COMPACT_ATOMS: atom_id res chain seq x y z
N MET A 1 19.25 -34.36 32.02
CA MET A 1 18.55 -33.09 31.71
C MET A 1 17.96 -33.22 30.33
N ALA A 2 16.67 -33.55 30.21
CA ALA A 2 15.98 -33.56 28.92
C ALA A 2 15.59 -32.11 28.58
N ALA A 3 15.95 -31.66 27.38
CA ALA A 3 15.53 -30.36 26.86
C ALA A 3 13.99 -30.35 26.76
N SER A 4 13.37 -29.31 27.29
CA SER A 4 11.93 -29.07 27.10
C SER A 4 11.67 -28.86 25.60
N ASP A 5 11.00 -29.81 24.97
CA ASP A 5 10.51 -29.71 23.60
C ASP A 5 9.41 -28.64 23.55
N GLY A 6 9.82 -27.40 23.28
CA GLY A 6 8.92 -26.26 23.21
C GLY A 6 8.16 -26.30 21.90
N GLY A 7 6.86 -26.59 21.95
CA GLY A 7 6.01 -26.64 20.77
C GLY A 7 6.09 -25.35 19.94
N HIS A 8 6.26 -25.51 18.62
CA HIS A 8 6.26 -24.41 17.66
C HIS A 8 4.89 -24.28 17.00
N TYR A 9 4.37 -23.06 16.90
CA TYR A 9 3.08 -22.78 16.26
C TYR A 9 3.28 -21.88 15.03
N LEU A 10 2.55 -22.18 13.96
CA LEU A 10 2.46 -21.35 12.76
C LEU A 10 1.06 -20.76 12.65
N ALA A 11 0.97 -19.43 12.67
CA ALA A 11 -0.27 -18.72 12.36
C ALA A 11 -0.35 -18.45 10.86
N LYS A 12 -1.47 -18.83 10.22
CA LYS A 12 -1.76 -18.55 8.81
C LYS A 12 -3.21 -18.07 8.68
N SER A 13 -3.42 -17.01 7.91
CA SER A 13 -4.76 -16.56 7.53
C SER A 13 -5.13 -17.14 6.17
N VAL A 14 -6.29 -17.78 6.08
CA VAL A 14 -6.81 -18.34 4.82
C VAL A 14 -7.63 -17.30 4.06
N LEU A 15 -8.39 -16.50 4.79
CA LEU A 15 -9.15 -15.37 4.26
C LEU A 15 -8.59 -14.08 4.87
N ARG A 16 -8.41 -13.07 4.03
CA ARG A 16 -8.02 -11.74 4.48
C ARG A 16 -9.25 -10.96 4.90
N GLY A 17 -9.08 -9.99 5.80
CA GLY A 17 -10.17 -9.12 6.25
C GLY A 17 -10.83 -8.43 5.06
N GLY A 18 -12.17 -8.48 4.99
CA GLY A 18 -12.94 -7.87 3.90
C GLY A 18 -13.48 -6.48 4.23
N ALA A 19 -13.40 -6.04 5.49
CA ALA A 19 -13.93 -4.75 5.91
C ALA A 19 -13.06 -3.60 5.37
N VAL A 20 -13.67 -2.76 4.55
CA VAL A 20 -13.07 -1.52 4.05
C VAL A 20 -13.40 -0.40 5.03
N LEU A 21 -12.38 0.19 5.65
CA LEU A 21 -12.54 1.27 6.63
C LEU A 21 -12.35 2.64 5.97
N GLN A 22 -11.51 2.70 4.94
CA GLN A 22 -11.18 3.92 4.23
C GLN A 22 -11.07 3.63 2.73
N ALA A 23 -11.46 4.59 1.90
CA ALA A 23 -11.31 4.52 0.46
C ALA A 23 -10.83 5.89 -0.06
N VAL A 24 -9.73 5.87 -0.80
CA VAL A 24 -9.16 7.07 -1.44
C VAL A 24 -8.95 6.80 -2.93
N TYR A 25 -8.87 7.86 -3.73
CA TYR A 25 -8.64 7.75 -5.17
C TYR A 25 -7.52 8.69 -5.62
N GLY A 26 -6.77 8.27 -6.63
CA GLY A 26 -5.66 9.05 -7.15
C GLY A 26 -5.02 8.40 -8.37
N ARG A 27 -3.96 9.02 -8.88
CA ARG A 27 -3.21 8.57 -10.05
C ARG A 27 -1.97 7.80 -9.62
N LEU A 28 -2.14 6.59 -9.09
CA LEU A 28 -1.05 5.84 -8.46
C LEU A 28 -0.25 5.02 -9.48
N ARG A 29 -0.91 4.38 -10.46
CA ARG A 29 -0.23 3.53 -11.44
C ARG A 29 0.38 4.34 -12.58
N SER A 30 -0.39 5.30 -13.11
CA SER A 30 0.06 6.22 -14.15
C SER A 30 -0.59 7.60 -13.99
N PRO A 31 -0.04 8.66 -14.60
CA PRO A 31 -0.63 10.00 -14.56
C PRO A 31 -2.00 10.11 -15.27
N SER A 32 -2.35 9.11 -16.07
CA SER A 32 -3.60 9.06 -16.86
C SER A 32 -4.62 8.06 -16.34
N SER A 33 -4.27 7.23 -15.35
CA SER A 33 -5.19 6.28 -14.72
C SER A 33 -5.78 6.84 -13.43
N LEU A 34 -7.07 6.61 -13.22
CA LEU A 34 -7.70 6.81 -11.92
C LEU A 34 -7.77 5.47 -11.20
N ASP A 35 -7.12 5.38 -10.05
CA ASP A 35 -7.04 4.19 -9.23
C ASP A 35 -7.73 4.44 -7.89
N ILE A 36 -8.26 3.37 -7.28
CA ILE A 36 -8.86 3.39 -5.95
C ILE A 36 -7.96 2.61 -5.01
N VAL A 37 -7.78 3.12 -3.79
CA VAL A 37 -7.10 2.39 -2.72
C VAL A 37 -8.04 2.20 -1.56
N PHE A 38 -8.26 0.95 -1.18
CA PHE A 38 -8.94 0.59 0.06
C PHE A 38 -7.92 0.45 1.19
N GLY A 39 -8.15 1.19 2.26
CA GLY A 39 -7.56 0.97 3.57
C GLY A 39 -8.48 0.04 4.36
N LYS A 40 -8.02 -1.19 4.55
CA LYS A 40 -8.63 -2.12 5.52
C LYS A 40 -7.98 -1.90 6.87
N GLU A 41 -8.27 -2.74 7.85
CA GLU A 41 -7.66 -2.62 9.18
C GLU A 41 -6.13 -2.82 9.15
N THR A 42 -5.67 -3.86 8.45
CA THR A 42 -4.25 -4.30 8.46
C THR A 42 -3.64 -4.48 7.06
N SER A 43 -4.41 -4.20 6.02
CA SER A 43 -3.98 -4.29 4.63
C SER A 43 -4.44 -3.09 3.81
N ILE A 44 -3.68 -2.82 2.76
CA ILE A 44 -4.05 -1.89 1.70
C ILE A 44 -4.30 -2.67 0.42
N GLU A 45 -5.29 -2.26 -0.34
CA GLU A 45 -5.66 -2.88 -1.61
C GLU A 45 -5.80 -1.81 -2.68
N LEU A 46 -5.09 -1.98 -3.80
CA LEU A 46 -5.18 -1.12 -4.97
C LEU A 46 -6.15 -1.75 -5.96
N LEU A 47 -7.11 -0.96 -6.42
CA LEU A 47 -8.16 -1.37 -7.35
C LEU A 47 -8.24 -0.43 -8.55
N ILE A 48 -8.77 -0.97 -9.63
CA ILE A 48 -9.03 -0.25 -10.87
C ILE A 48 -10.51 -0.36 -11.21
N ILE A 49 -11.05 0.69 -11.82
CA ILE A 49 -12.42 0.69 -12.32
C ILE A 49 -12.36 0.14 -13.74
N GLU A 50 -12.98 -1.02 -13.94
CA GLU A 50 -13.11 -1.64 -15.26
C GLU A 50 -14.20 -0.95 -16.09
N GLU A 51 -14.22 -1.21 -17.40
CA GLU A 51 -15.17 -0.58 -18.34
C GLU A 51 -16.64 -0.89 -18.02
N ASP A 52 -16.90 -2.05 -17.40
CA ASP A 52 -18.22 -2.48 -16.94
C ASP A 52 -18.66 -1.85 -15.61
N GLY A 53 -17.82 -0.98 -15.04
CA GLY A 53 -18.05 -0.31 -13.75
C GLY A 53 -17.73 -1.18 -12.54
N THR A 54 -17.16 -2.36 -12.72
CA THR A 54 -16.69 -3.21 -11.61
C THR A 54 -15.33 -2.76 -11.10
N LEU A 55 -15.01 -3.14 -9.86
CA LEU A 55 -13.71 -2.89 -9.26
C LEU A 55 -12.86 -4.16 -9.33
N GLN A 56 -11.73 -4.08 -10.01
CA GLN A 56 -10.76 -5.17 -10.08
C GLN A 56 -9.58 -4.89 -9.16
N SER A 57 -9.27 -5.85 -8.29
CA SER A 57 -8.07 -5.78 -7.43
C SER A 57 -6.80 -5.98 -8.26
N VAL A 58 -5.87 -5.04 -8.15
CA VAL A 58 -4.54 -5.12 -8.75
C VAL A 58 -3.56 -5.78 -7.80
N CYS A 59 -3.54 -5.34 -6.55
CA CYS A 59 -2.76 -5.96 -5.50
C CYS A 59 -3.30 -5.63 -4.10
N GLU A 60 -3.09 -6.56 -3.17
CA GLU A 60 -3.37 -6.36 -1.75
C GLU A 60 -2.15 -6.73 -0.91
N GLN A 61 -1.77 -5.83 -0.02
CA GLN A 61 -0.56 -5.92 0.79
C GLN A 61 -0.84 -5.62 2.27
N ASN A 62 -0.35 -6.48 3.16
CA ASN A 62 -0.41 -6.23 4.60
C ASN A 62 0.57 -5.13 4.99
N VAL A 63 0.14 -4.23 5.87
CA VAL A 63 0.99 -3.17 6.45
C VAL A 63 1.64 -3.60 7.77
N PHE A 64 1.29 -4.78 8.30
CA PHE A 64 1.80 -5.33 9.56
C PHE A 64 1.64 -4.38 10.76
N GLY A 65 0.49 -3.70 10.79
CA GLY A 65 0.06 -2.76 11.84
C GLY A 65 -1.39 -2.37 11.59
N ILE A 66 -1.90 -1.41 12.37
CA ILE A 66 -3.27 -0.90 12.24
C ILE A 66 -3.25 0.42 11.47
N ILE A 67 -3.98 0.46 10.36
CA ILE A 67 -4.18 1.68 9.57
C ILE A 67 -5.14 2.59 10.33
N LYS A 68 -4.69 3.82 10.60
CA LYS A 68 -5.48 4.85 11.28
C LYS A 68 -6.03 5.87 10.31
N ASP A 69 -5.21 6.26 9.33
CA ASP A 69 -5.63 7.18 8.28
C ASP A 69 -4.93 6.92 6.94
N LEU A 70 -5.62 7.30 5.86
CA LEU A 70 -5.22 7.09 4.49
C LEU A 70 -5.54 8.33 3.67
N SER A 71 -4.55 8.85 2.94
CA SER A 71 -4.74 10.03 2.10
C SER A 71 -3.91 9.97 0.83
N ILE A 72 -4.23 10.84 -0.14
CA ILE A 72 -3.52 10.96 -1.40
C ILE A 72 -2.79 12.30 -1.44
N LEU A 73 -1.46 12.23 -1.55
CA LEU A 73 -0.63 13.38 -1.85
C LEU A 73 -0.45 13.47 -3.36
N ARG A 74 -1.08 14.49 -3.96
CA ARG A 74 -0.99 14.71 -5.39
C ARG A 74 0.43 15.04 -5.83
N TRP A 75 0.84 14.51 -6.97
CA TRP A 75 2.13 14.87 -7.58
C TRP A 75 2.22 16.38 -7.79
N ASN A 76 3.39 16.94 -7.48
CA ASN A 76 3.73 18.33 -7.75
C ASN A 76 5.16 18.38 -8.29
N GLU A 77 5.40 19.15 -9.35
CA GLU A 77 6.74 19.31 -9.95
C GLU A 77 7.79 19.84 -8.96
N LYS A 78 7.34 20.56 -7.91
CA LYS A 78 8.19 21.03 -6.81
C LYS A 78 8.59 19.92 -5.84
N LEU A 79 7.82 18.84 -5.78
CA LEU A 79 8.18 17.62 -5.06
C LEU A 79 9.12 16.82 -5.96
N GLN A 80 10.39 17.25 -6.03
CA GLN A 80 11.45 16.48 -6.69
C GLN A 80 11.73 15.21 -5.87
N VAL A 81 10.83 14.24 -5.93
CA VAL A 81 11.11 12.89 -5.46
C VAL A 81 12.08 12.30 -6.47
N SER A 82 13.32 12.05 -6.03
CA SER A 82 14.46 11.57 -6.83
C SER A 82 14.23 10.23 -7.59
N ALA A 83 13.02 9.66 -7.52
CA ALA A 83 12.67 8.42 -8.16
C ALA A 83 11.99 8.66 -9.52
N GLN A 84 12.71 8.42 -10.61
CA GLN A 84 12.17 8.41 -11.99
C GLN A 84 10.88 7.59 -12.13
N GLN A 85 10.69 6.55 -11.29
CA GLN A 85 9.48 5.71 -11.28
C GLN A 85 8.20 6.39 -10.76
N THR A 86 8.30 7.58 -10.15
CA THR A 86 7.17 8.32 -9.53
C THR A 86 6.74 9.56 -10.30
N GLN A 87 7.41 9.89 -11.40
CA GLN A 87 7.12 11.11 -12.15
C GLN A 87 5.66 11.16 -12.62
N GLY A 88 4.94 12.19 -12.17
CA GLY A 88 3.53 12.40 -12.51
C GLY A 88 2.53 11.51 -11.75
N LYS A 89 2.98 10.67 -10.83
CA LYS A 89 2.12 9.76 -10.04
C LYS A 89 1.88 10.31 -8.66
N ASP A 90 0.64 10.20 -8.19
CA ASP A 90 0.27 10.58 -6.83
C ASP A 90 0.86 9.57 -5.82
N LEU A 91 1.13 10.04 -4.61
CA LEU A 91 1.65 9.22 -3.51
C LEU A 91 0.53 8.89 -2.53
N LEU A 92 0.57 7.68 -2.00
CA LEU A 92 -0.30 7.26 -0.91
C LEU A 92 0.36 7.63 0.42
N VAL A 93 -0.38 8.30 1.28
CA VAL A 93 0.05 8.66 2.64
C VAL A 93 -0.67 7.76 3.61
N ILE A 94 0.08 7.04 4.44
CA ILE A 94 -0.46 6.15 5.47
C ILE A 94 -0.02 6.66 6.84
N LEU A 95 -0.99 6.81 7.73
CA LEU A 95 -0.78 6.92 9.17
C LEU A 95 -1.19 5.61 9.83
N SER A 96 -0.24 4.98 10.54
CA SER A 96 -0.51 3.75 11.29
C SER A 96 -0.23 3.91 12.78
N ASP A 97 -0.48 2.84 13.53
CA ASP A 97 -0.07 2.68 14.93
C ASP A 97 1.44 2.67 15.16
N SER A 98 2.26 2.59 14.11
CA SER A 98 3.73 2.74 14.21
C SER A 98 4.20 4.11 14.71
N GLY A 99 3.32 5.12 14.71
CA GLY A 99 3.66 6.50 15.05
C GLY A 99 4.41 7.26 13.95
N LYS A 100 4.59 6.65 12.77
CA LYS A 100 5.24 7.28 11.61
C LYS A 100 4.22 7.59 10.51
N LEU A 101 4.35 8.76 9.91
CA LEU A 101 3.68 9.09 8.65
C LEU A 101 4.53 8.55 7.50
N THR A 102 3.96 7.67 6.68
CA THR A 102 4.71 6.99 5.60
C THR A 102 4.13 7.35 4.24
N PHE A 103 5.01 7.66 3.30
CA PHE A 103 4.66 7.89 1.90
C PHE A 103 4.96 6.63 1.09
N LEU A 104 4.03 6.23 0.25
CA LEU A 104 4.11 5.02 -0.56
C LEU A 104 3.79 5.33 -2.01
N ALA A 105 4.44 4.61 -2.91
CA ALA A 105 4.24 4.66 -4.35
C ALA A 105 3.95 3.25 -4.87
N PHE A 106 3.13 3.18 -5.92
CA PHE A 106 2.94 1.94 -6.65
C PHE A 106 4.10 1.71 -7.62
N CYS A 107 4.64 0.49 -7.60
CA CYS A 107 5.69 0.04 -8.52
C CYS A 107 5.09 -0.93 -9.54
N SER A 108 4.91 -0.47 -10.78
CA SER A 108 4.32 -1.28 -11.84
C SER A 108 5.16 -2.51 -12.19
N GLU A 109 6.48 -2.43 -12.13
CA GLU A 109 7.38 -3.57 -12.37
C GLU A 109 7.13 -4.70 -11.36
N MET A 110 6.96 -4.33 -10.10
CA MET A 110 6.81 -5.30 -9.00
C MET A 110 5.37 -5.57 -8.60
N HIS A 111 4.39 -4.91 -9.24
CA HIS A 111 2.97 -4.98 -8.91
C HIS A 111 2.67 -4.83 -7.40
N ARG A 112 3.42 -3.96 -6.72
CA ARG A 112 3.32 -3.76 -5.26
C ARG A 112 3.45 -2.30 -4.86
N ILE A 113 2.95 -2.00 -3.67
CA ILE A 113 3.11 -0.70 -3.04
C ILE A 113 4.40 -0.73 -2.19
N LYS A 114 5.24 0.29 -2.35
CA LYS A 114 6.52 0.41 -1.63
C LYS A 114 6.78 1.84 -1.21
N ILE A 115 7.65 2.02 -0.23
CA ILE A 115 8.23 3.34 0.04
C ILE A 115 9.01 3.77 -1.21
N PRO A 116 8.74 4.96 -1.78
CA PRO A 116 9.50 5.47 -2.92
C PRO A 116 10.93 5.74 -2.44
N LEU A 117 11.88 4.92 -2.91
CA LEU A 117 13.25 4.91 -2.42
C LEU A 117 13.95 6.26 -2.65
N GLY A 118 14.54 6.74 -1.57
CA GLY A 118 15.78 7.50 -1.52
C GLY A 118 16.78 6.85 -0.56
N ARG A 119 16.73 5.52 -0.37
CA ARG A 119 17.67 4.75 0.45
C ARG A 119 17.86 3.35 -0.13
N ASP A 120 18.79 3.23 -1.07
CA ASP A 120 19.60 2.02 -1.11
C ASP A 120 20.50 2.08 0.13
N GLU A 121 20.10 1.42 1.22
CA GLU A 121 21.07 1.08 2.26
C GLU A 121 21.78 -0.21 1.81
N VAL A 122 23.09 -0.04 1.64
CA VAL A 122 24.13 -1.04 1.31
C VAL A 122 24.16 -2.18 2.33
#